data_AF-A0A4P6XF20-F1
#
_entry.id   AF-A0A4P6XF20-F1
#
_cell.length_a   1.000
_cell.length_b   1.000
_cell.length_c   1.000
_cell.angle_alpha   90.00
_cell.angle_beta   90.00
_cell.angle_gamma   90.00
#
_symmetry.space_group_name_H-M   'P 1'
#
loop_
_entity.id
_entity.type
_entity.pdbx_description
1 polymer ?
#
loop_
_entity_poly.entity_id
_entity_poly.type
_entity_poly.pdbx_seq_one_letter_code
_entity_poly.pdbx_strand_id
1 'polypeptide(L)'
;MPAYLNVETIKNAAELVNAALKTKGHIQEDLCFVTVDWESLIADQPEKQALERLTVQEKIYNNDKNTVNAFYSLLQDLDRHNRQHEAANHVMAAKDAQIAKLERRLASAELEAAGKERKLARLVNIDSPALSTQIEHLEKKNRAHAREVTRMRNVNLELQNKYEVEKRRMAHEISELKSLILHSRGLSTTISYGGPLNMGKLPNRPRSKEPEVNPHIVHYNNPSINNVEPQILTPGASESSEMVKREYEGIATQLLELIERLMNENCKFARLTHEITRYMEQMDASITPEKVREENGPSLINPVHAINTKSISADSNADVVPFEVTSTPLLKSLYRHYEAISTLVDMAVANTWENEALGERRKRDKLHLLQDENKLLSSSLQEALKALEEWRKLRKTTD
;
A
#
# COMPACT_ATOMS: atom_id res chain seq x y z
N MET A 1 75.39 16.42 3.15
CA MET A 1 74.35 15.53 3.70
C MET A 1 73.46 16.35 4.63
N PRO A 2 72.40 17.01 4.16
CA PRO A 2 71.42 17.59 5.06
C PRO A 2 70.61 16.45 5.70
N ALA A 3 70.74 16.30 7.01
CA ALA A 3 69.86 15.48 7.83
C ALA A 3 68.42 16.03 7.73
N TYR A 4 67.41 15.15 7.82
CA TYR A 4 65.95 15.39 7.90
C TYR A 4 65.03 15.06 6.71
N LEU A 5 65.44 14.24 5.72
CA LEU A 5 64.48 13.67 4.75
C LEU A 5 64.45 12.14 4.86
N ASN A 6 63.34 11.60 5.36
CA ASN A 6 63.17 10.18 5.63
C ASN A 6 62.76 9.42 4.36
N VAL A 7 63.74 9.16 3.48
CA VAL A 7 63.54 8.48 2.19
C VAL A 7 62.93 7.08 2.35
N GLU A 8 63.19 6.38 3.46
CA GLU A 8 62.60 5.05 3.75
C GLU A 8 61.07 5.08 3.83
N THR A 9 60.49 6.18 4.30
CA THR A 9 59.02 6.28 4.36
C THR A 9 58.38 6.34 2.99
N ILE A 10 58.99 7.06 2.04
CA ILE A 10 58.52 7.12 0.65
C ILE A 10 58.74 5.77 -0.01
N LYS A 11 59.88 5.12 0.22
CA LYS A 11 60.17 3.79 -0.33
C LYS A 11 59.14 2.75 0.10
N ASN A 12 58.87 2.64 1.40
CA ASN A 12 57.88 1.69 1.91
C ASN A 12 56.46 1.98 1.40
N ALA A 13 56.09 3.27 1.29
CA ALA A 13 54.78 3.67 0.78
C ALA A 13 54.65 3.41 -0.73
N ALA A 14 55.71 3.66 -1.51
CA ALA A 14 55.79 3.35 -2.93
C ALA A 14 55.70 1.84 -3.20
N GLU A 15 56.42 1.02 -2.43
CA GLU A 15 56.34 -0.44 -2.52
C GLU A 15 54.92 -0.95 -2.25
N LEU A 16 54.24 -0.39 -1.25
CA LEU A 16 52.88 -0.77 -0.90
C LEU A 16 51.88 -0.38 -2.00
N VAL A 17 52.02 0.83 -2.57
CA VAL A 17 51.18 1.29 -3.70
C VAL A 17 51.43 0.44 -4.94
N ASN A 18 52.69 0.17 -5.29
CA ASN A 18 53.03 -0.67 -6.45
C ASN A 18 52.54 -2.11 -6.28
N ALA A 19 52.69 -2.71 -5.10
CA ALA A 19 52.14 -4.03 -4.79
C ALA A 19 50.61 -4.04 -4.92
N ALA A 20 49.93 -3.03 -4.39
CA ALA A 20 48.47 -2.92 -4.46
C ALA A 20 47.97 -2.71 -5.91
N LEU A 21 48.67 -1.90 -6.71
CA LEU A 21 48.31 -1.67 -8.11
C LEU A 21 48.58 -2.90 -8.98
N LYS A 22 49.70 -3.61 -8.78
CA LYS A 22 50.03 -4.84 -9.51
C LYS A 22 49.11 -6.00 -9.17
N THR A 23 48.84 -6.23 -7.88
CA THR A 23 47.94 -7.32 -7.45
C THR A 23 46.52 -7.16 -8.00
N LYS A 24 46.07 -5.91 -8.18
CA LYS A 24 44.79 -5.58 -8.80
C LYS A 24 44.85 -5.49 -10.33
N GLY A 25 46.03 -5.64 -10.92
CA GLY A 25 46.24 -5.60 -12.38
C GLY A 25 46.08 -4.22 -13.01
N HIS A 26 46.19 -3.13 -12.22
CA HIS A 26 46.11 -1.76 -12.75
C HIS A 26 47.38 -1.34 -13.48
N ILE A 27 48.54 -1.89 -13.10
CA ILE A 27 49.85 -1.64 -13.72
C ILE A 27 50.61 -2.95 -13.91
N GLN A 28 51.46 -3.01 -14.93
CA GLN A 28 52.34 -4.17 -15.20
C GLN A 28 53.76 -3.94 -14.65
N GLU A 29 54.22 -2.69 -14.64
CA GLU A 29 55.55 -2.27 -14.18
C GLU A 29 55.43 -1.42 -12.91
N ASP A 30 56.51 -1.35 -12.12
CA ASP A 30 56.52 -0.53 -10.89
C ASP A 30 56.61 0.96 -11.23
N LEU A 31 55.87 1.79 -10.50
CA LEU A 31 56.03 3.23 -10.53
C LEU A 31 57.37 3.60 -9.90
N CYS A 32 58.21 4.30 -10.66
CA CYS A 32 59.49 4.81 -10.19
C CYS A 32 59.35 6.23 -9.65
N PHE A 33 59.95 6.52 -8.50
CA PHE A 33 59.92 7.83 -7.85
C PHE A 33 61.31 8.47 -7.82
N VAL A 34 61.40 9.79 -8.01
CA VAL A 34 62.67 10.52 -8.13
C VAL A 34 63.50 10.43 -6.83
N THR A 35 62.84 10.36 -5.67
CA THR A 35 63.49 10.19 -4.36
C THR A 35 64.07 8.81 -4.09
N VAL A 36 63.57 7.78 -4.76
CA VAL A 36 63.87 6.37 -4.43
C VAL A 36 64.62 5.68 -5.58
N ASP A 37 64.18 5.91 -6.81
CA ASP A 37 64.62 5.21 -8.02
C ASP A 37 65.49 6.11 -8.91
N TRP A 38 66.18 7.09 -8.33
CA TRP A 38 67.00 8.05 -9.10
C TRP A 38 68.03 7.36 -9.99
N GLU A 39 68.68 6.31 -9.50
CA GLU A 39 69.70 5.56 -10.23
C GLU A 39 69.16 4.87 -11.48
N SER A 40 67.92 4.36 -11.44
CA SER A 40 67.28 3.74 -12.61
C SER A 40 66.76 4.80 -13.58
N LEU A 41 66.26 5.94 -13.09
CA LEU A 41 65.72 7.03 -13.91
C LEU A 41 66.79 7.77 -14.74
N ILE A 42 68.03 7.84 -14.26
CA ILE A 42 69.14 8.51 -14.96
C ILE A 42 69.98 7.59 -15.85
N ALA A 43 69.71 6.28 -15.85
CA ALA A 43 70.54 5.27 -16.51
C ALA A 43 70.74 5.55 -18.01
N ASP A 44 69.72 6.08 -18.68
CA ASP A 44 69.69 6.32 -20.12
C ASP A 44 70.00 7.79 -20.51
N GLN A 45 70.42 8.63 -19.55
CA GLN A 45 70.61 10.07 -19.79
C GLN A 45 72.03 10.41 -20.29
N PRO A 46 72.16 11.29 -21.31
CA PRO A 46 73.45 11.64 -21.92
C PRO A 46 74.41 12.39 -20.96
N GLU A 47 73.90 13.02 -19.90
CA GLU A 47 74.67 13.76 -18.88
C GLU A 47 74.69 13.06 -17.51
N LYS A 48 74.71 11.72 -17.48
CA LYS A 48 74.66 10.90 -16.25
C LYS A 48 75.64 11.36 -15.15
N GLN A 49 76.88 11.69 -15.51
CA GLN A 49 77.91 12.14 -14.55
C GLN A 49 77.59 13.50 -13.89
N ALA A 50 76.82 14.36 -14.55
CA ALA A 50 76.36 15.63 -13.97
C ALA A 50 75.13 15.41 -13.08
N LEU A 51 74.25 14.48 -13.46
CA LEU A 51 73.02 14.13 -12.75
C LEU A 51 73.28 13.31 -11.46
N GLU A 52 74.34 12.50 -11.42
CA GLU A 52 74.79 11.77 -10.23
C GLU A 52 75.22 12.71 -9.09
N ARG A 53 75.59 13.96 -9.39
CA ARG A 53 76.01 14.96 -8.40
C ARG A 53 74.82 15.71 -7.78
N LEU A 54 73.62 15.56 -8.32
CA LEU A 54 72.42 16.22 -7.79
C LEU A 54 71.94 15.52 -6.53
N THR A 55 71.79 16.29 -5.46
CA THR A 55 71.17 15.80 -4.22
C THR A 55 69.66 16.01 -4.27
N VAL A 56 68.90 15.05 -3.74
CA VAL A 56 67.45 15.18 -3.52
C VAL A 56 67.14 16.50 -2.80
N GLN A 57 66.37 17.36 -3.46
CA GLN A 57 65.87 18.59 -2.86
C GLN A 57 64.58 18.32 -2.09
N GLU A 58 64.34 19.06 -1.01
CA GLU A 58 63.12 18.94 -0.19
C GLU A 58 61.82 19.08 -1.00
N LYS A 59 61.83 19.92 -2.06
CA LYS A 59 60.71 20.06 -2.99
C LYS A 59 60.37 18.76 -3.72
N ILE A 60 61.39 18.01 -4.13
CA ILE A 60 61.23 16.73 -4.85
C ILE A 60 60.66 15.69 -3.88
N TYR A 61 61.20 15.61 -2.67
CA TYR A 61 60.68 14.72 -1.63
C TYR A 61 59.21 14.98 -1.30
N ASN A 62 58.81 16.24 -1.13
CA ASN A 62 57.41 16.58 -0.86
C ASN A 62 56.50 16.28 -2.05
N ASN A 63 57.00 16.40 -3.29
CA ASN A 63 56.25 16.02 -4.48
C ASN A 63 56.02 14.51 -4.55
N ASP A 64 57.05 13.70 -4.32
CA ASP A 64 56.95 12.24 -4.30
C ASP A 64 56.05 11.75 -3.16
N LYS A 65 56.16 12.37 -1.97
CA LYS A 65 55.24 12.11 -0.86
C LYS A 65 53.78 12.42 -1.23
N ASN A 66 53.53 13.56 -1.88
CA ASN A 66 52.18 13.95 -2.27
C ASN A 66 51.60 13.04 -3.36
N THR A 67 52.41 12.64 -4.34
CA THR A 67 51.99 11.74 -5.41
C THR A 67 51.70 10.33 -4.87
N VAL A 68 52.57 9.77 -4.02
CA VAL A 68 52.30 8.47 -3.36
C VAL A 68 51.03 8.53 -2.52
N ASN A 69 50.82 9.60 -1.75
CA ASN A 69 49.59 9.78 -0.98
C ASN A 69 48.36 9.90 -1.88
N ALA A 70 48.44 10.64 -2.98
CA ALA A 70 47.35 10.76 -3.94
C ALA A 70 47.00 9.40 -4.55
N PHE A 71 48.00 8.62 -4.98
CA PHE A 71 47.76 7.25 -5.48
C PHE A 71 47.10 6.37 -4.43
N TYR A 72 47.59 6.40 -3.19
CA TYR A 72 47.02 5.61 -2.11
C TYR A 72 45.56 6.01 -1.81
N SER A 73 45.25 7.30 -1.73
CA SER A 73 43.89 7.81 -1.54
C SER A 73 42.96 7.39 -2.67
N LEU A 74 43.40 7.51 -3.93
CA LEU A 74 42.61 7.07 -5.08
C LEU A 74 42.33 5.56 -5.04
N LEU A 75 43.30 4.76 -4.59
CA LEU A 75 43.17 3.32 -4.50
C LEU A 75 42.18 2.91 -3.40
N GLN A 76 42.16 3.63 -2.28
CA GLN A 76 41.14 3.45 -1.24
C GLN A 76 39.75 3.87 -1.71
N ASP A 77 39.63 4.98 -2.44
CA ASP A 77 38.35 5.45 -2.98
C ASP A 77 37.80 4.47 -4.01
N LEU A 78 38.66 3.91 -4.87
CA LEU A 78 38.29 2.87 -5.82
C LEU A 78 37.78 1.61 -5.11
N ASP A 79 38.46 1.17 -4.04
CA ASP A 79 38.02 0.01 -3.25
C ASP A 79 36.67 0.26 -2.57
N ARG A 80 36.48 1.46 -2.03
CA ARG A 80 35.21 1.85 -1.44
C ARG A 80 34.10 1.85 -2.49
N HIS A 81 34.37 2.41 -3.67
CA HIS A 81 33.43 2.43 -4.78
C HIS A 81 33.07 1.01 -5.23
N ASN A 82 34.05 0.12 -5.39
CA ASN A 82 33.81 -1.27 -5.79
C ASN A 82 32.95 -2.03 -4.78
N ARG A 83 33.24 -1.89 -3.47
CA ARG A 83 32.41 -2.50 -2.41
C ARG A 83 30.99 -1.95 -2.42
N GLN A 84 30.82 -0.65 -2.63
CA GLN A 84 29.50 -0.03 -2.75
C GLN A 84 28.74 -0.55 -3.97
N HIS A 85 29.43 -0.72 -5.10
CA HIS A 85 28.86 -1.25 -6.33
C HIS A 85 28.45 -2.73 -6.18
N GLU A 86 29.27 -3.55 -5.53
CA GLU A 86 28.95 -4.95 -5.22
C GLU A 86 27.71 -5.04 -4.31
N ALA A 87 27.65 -4.21 -3.26
CA ALA A 87 26.49 -4.15 -2.38
C ALA A 87 25.22 -3.70 -3.12
N ALA A 88 25.33 -2.69 -3.99
CA ALA A 88 24.22 -2.23 -4.82
C ALA A 88 23.72 -3.33 -5.76
N ASN A 89 24.62 -4.05 -6.42
CA ASN A 89 24.28 -5.18 -7.29
C ASN A 89 23.57 -6.29 -6.51
N HIS A 90 24.01 -6.62 -5.29
CA HIS A 90 23.32 -7.59 -4.44
C HIS A 90 21.90 -7.15 -4.08
N VAL A 91 21.71 -5.87 -3.76
CA VAL A 91 20.37 -5.31 -3.47
C VAL A 91 19.50 -5.36 -4.73
N MET A 92 20.01 -4.98 -5.89
CA MET A 92 19.27 -5.06 -7.15
C MET A 92 18.83 -6.49 -7.46
N ALA A 93 19.73 -7.47 -7.36
CA ALA A 93 19.40 -8.88 -7.57
C ALA A 93 18.31 -9.39 -6.60
N ALA A 94 18.35 -8.96 -5.33
CA ALA A 94 17.30 -9.30 -4.37
C ALA A 94 15.95 -8.67 -4.72
N LYS A 95 15.95 -7.43 -5.24
CA LYS A 95 14.74 -6.74 -5.71
C LYS A 95 14.16 -7.40 -6.95
N ASP A 96 15.00 -7.80 -7.92
CA ASP A 96 14.55 -8.52 -9.11
C ASP A 96 13.90 -9.86 -8.76
N ALA A 97 14.48 -10.60 -7.80
CA ALA A 97 13.87 -11.84 -7.29
C ALA A 97 12.51 -11.58 -6.62
N GLN A 98 12.35 -10.46 -5.92
CA GLN A 98 11.09 -10.07 -5.31
C GLN A 98 10.04 -9.68 -6.37
N ILE A 99 10.44 -8.93 -7.40
CA ILE A 99 9.59 -8.57 -8.54
C ILE A 99 9.08 -9.85 -9.23
N ALA A 100 9.97 -10.78 -9.57
CA ALA A 100 9.59 -12.05 -10.19
C ALA A 100 8.61 -12.87 -9.32
N LYS A 101 8.76 -12.83 -7.99
CA LYS A 101 7.82 -13.48 -7.06
C LYS A 101 6.45 -12.79 -7.07
N LEU A 102 6.42 -11.46 -7.11
CA LEU A 102 5.17 -10.68 -7.15
C LEU A 102 4.44 -10.89 -8.48
N GLU A 103 5.14 -10.89 -9.60
CA GLU A 103 4.57 -11.16 -10.93
C GLU A 103 3.89 -12.54 -10.99
N ARG A 104 4.53 -13.58 -10.44
CA ARG A 104 3.90 -14.92 -10.37
C ARG A 104 2.64 -14.92 -9.50
N ARG A 105 2.63 -14.20 -8.38
CA ARG A 105 1.45 -14.11 -7.51
C ARG A 105 0.33 -13.33 -8.19
N LEU A 106 0.67 -12.27 -8.92
CA LEU A 106 -0.27 -11.48 -9.70
C LEU A 106 -0.93 -12.34 -10.79
N ALA A 107 -0.13 -13.06 -11.59
CA ALA A 107 -0.65 -13.97 -12.60
C ALA A 107 -1.55 -15.08 -12.01
N SER A 108 -1.19 -15.63 -10.85
CA SER A 108 -2.02 -16.62 -10.15
C SER A 108 -3.36 -16.01 -9.68
N ALA A 109 -3.32 -14.79 -9.13
CA ALA A 109 -4.51 -14.10 -8.66
C ALA A 109 -5.44 -13.71 -9.82
N GLU A 110 -4.89 -13.27 -10.95
CA GLU A 110 -5.64 -12.98 -12.17
C GLU A 110 -6.32 -14.24 -12.73
N LEU A 111 -5.62 -15.37 -12.74
CA LEU A 111 -6.20 -16.66 -13.14
C LEU A 111 -7.37 -17.06 -12.23
N GLU A 112 -7.20 -16.93 -10.91
CA GLU A 112 -8.27 -17.21 -9.95
C GLU A 112 -9.47 -16.27 -10.09
N ALA A 113 -9.22 -14.97 -10.32
CA ALA A 113 -10.25 -13.98 -10.54
C ALA A 113 -11.05 -14.31 -11.81
N ALA A 114 -10.38 -14.57 -12.93
CA ALA A 114 -11.03 -15.01 -14.16
C ALA A 114 -11.83 -16.31 -13.97
N GLY A 115 -11.33 -17.24 -13.15
CA GLY A 115 -12.06 -18.46 -12.78
C GLY A 115 -13.35 -18.17 -11.99
N LYS A 116 -13.31 -17.25 -11.04
CA LYS A 116 -14.47 -16.81 -10.25
C LYS A 116 -15.48 -16.05 -11.11
N GLU A 117 -15.02 -15.16 -11.98
CA GLU A 117 -15.88 -14.42 -12.92
C GLU A 117 -16.64 -15.35 -13.86
N ARG A 118 -15.98 -16.38 -14.42
CA ARG A 118 -16.67 -17.39 -15.24
C ARG A 118 -17.76 -18.14 -14.48
N LYS A 119 -17.49 -18.50 -13.21
CA LYS A 119 -18.49 -19.15 -12.35
C LYS A 119 -19.67 -18.23 -12.06
N LEU A 120 -19.40 -16.96 -11.77
CA LEU A 120 -20.43 -15.96 -11.54
C LEU A 120 -21.28 -15.74 -12.79
N ALA A 121 -20.65 -15.59 -13.96
CA ALA A 121 -21.34 -15.42 -15.23
C ALA A 121 -22.27 -16.60 -15.54
N ARG A 122 -21.83 -17.84 -15.26
CA ARG A 122 -22.68 -19.03 -15.40
C ARG A 122 -23.90 -18.97 -14.47
N LEU A 123 -23.69 -18.65 -13.20
CA LEU A 123 -24.77 -18.59 -12.21
C LEU A 123 -25.82 -17.53 -12.57
N VAL A 124 -25.37 -16.36 -12.99
CA VAL A 124 -26.24 -15.23 -13.34
C VAL A 124 -26.98 -15.46 -14.66
N ASN A 125 -26.30 -15.97 -15.69
CA ASN A 125 -26.88 -16.03 -17.03
C ASN A 125 -27.59 -17.35 -17.35
N ILE A 126 -27.26 -18.44 -16.64
CA ILE A 126 -27.80 -19.77 -16.94
C ILE A 126 -28.65 -20.27 -15.77
N ASP A 127 -28.05 -20.40 -14.59
CA ASP A 127 -28.70 -21.10 -13.48
C ASP A 127 -29.86 -20.29 -12.88
N SER A 128 -29.67 -18.99 -12.67
CA SER A 128 -30.71 -18.10 -12.12
C SER A 128 -31.95 -17.97 -13.03
N PRO A 129 -31.81 -17.72 -14.36
CA PRO A 129 -32.96 -17.73 -15.27
C PRO A 129 -33.66 -19.10 -15.32
N ALA A 130 -32.90 -20.20 -15.34
CA ALA A 130 -33.48 -21.54 -15.34
C ALA A 130 -34.33 -21.78 -14.08
N LEU A 131 -33.82 -21.43 -12.89
CA LEU A 131 -34.56 -21.53 -11.63
C LEU A 131 -35.78 -20.60 -11.60
N SER A 132 -35.65 -19.37 -12.11
CA SER A 132 -36.76 -18.43 -12.20
C SER A 132 -37.90 -18.96 -13.07
N THR A 133 -37.59 -19.52 -14.26
CA THR A 133 -38.61 -20.15 -15.12
C THR A 133 -39.29 -21.35 -14.45
N GLN A 134 -38.53 -22.14 -13.68
CA GLN A 134 -39.08 -23.27 -12.93
C GLN A 134 -40.02 -22.79 -11.82
N ILE A 135 -39.66 -21.72 -11.09
CA ILE A 135 -40.51 -21.11 -10.07
C ILE A 135 -41.81 -20.59 -10.71
N GLU A 136 -41.73 -19.84 -11.80
CA GLU A 136 -42.92 -19.35 -12.50
C GLU A 136 -43.85 -20.48 -12.95
N HIS A 137 -43.29 -21.59 -13.43
CA HIS A 137 -44.06 -22.76 -13.83
C HIS A 137 -44.76 -23.43 -12.64
N LEU A 138 -44.04 -23.61 -11.54
CA LEU A 138 -44.60 -24.18 -10.31
C LEU A 138 -45.68 -23.28 -9.71
N GLU A 139 -45.51 -21.95 -9.75
CA GLU A 139 -46.53 -21.01 -9.33
C GLU A 139 -47.80 -21.11 -10.20
N LYS A 140 -47.65 -21.17 -11.53
CA LYS A 140 -48.78 -21.35 -12.45
C LYS A 140 -49.54 -22.64 -12.13
N LYS A 141 -48.82 -23.75 -11.91
CA LYS A 141 -49.43 -25.03 -11.50
C LYS A 141 -50.14 -24.93 -10.16
N ASN A 142 -49.50 -24.30 -9.17
CA ASN A 142 -50.09 -24.16 -7.84
C ASN A 142 -51.37 -23.31 -7.88
N ARG A 143 -51.38 -22.21 -8.64
CA ARG A 143 -52.59 -21.40 -8.88
C ARG A 143 -53.70 -22.20 -9.57
N ALA A 144 -53.36 -23.07 -10.55
CA ALA A 144 -54.33 -23.93 -11.20
C ALA A 144 -54.93 -24.96 -10.23
N HIS A 145 -54.09 -25.62 -9.42
CA HIS A 145 -54.55 -26.56 -8.40
C HIS A 145 -55.41 -25.89 -7.32
N ALA A 146 -55.06 -24.69 -6.87
CA ALA A 146 -55.87 -23.93 -5.91
C ALA A 146 -57.28 -23.61 -6.44
N ARG A 147 -57.39 -23.25 -7.73
CA ARG A 147 -58.68 -23.05 -8.40
C ARG A 147 -59.49 -24.34 -8.47
N GLU A 148 -58.84 -25.45 -8.80
CA GLU A 148 -59.48 -26.77 -8.88
C GLU A 148 -59.99 -27.26 -7.53
N VAL A 149 -59.20 -27.09 -6.46
CA VAL A 149 -59.63 -27.40 -5.08
C VAL A 149 -60.85 -26.58 -4.70
N THR A 150 -60.86 -25.28 -5.03
CA THR A 150 -62.01 -24.40 -4.76
C THR A 150 -63.25 -24.86 -5.53
N ARG A 151 -63.09 -25.24 -6.80
CA ARG A 151 -64.16 -25.80 -7.64
C ARG A 151 -64.74 -27.08 -7.03
N MET A 152 -63.87 -28.02 -6.63
CA MET A 152 -64.27 -29.28 -6.00
C MET A 152 -64.98 -29.07 -4.66
N ARG A 153 -64.52 -28.10 -3.86
CA ARG A 153 -65.18 -27.72 -2.60
C ARG A 153 -66.60 -27.21 -2.85
N ASN A 154 -66.80 -26.37 -3.87
CA ASN A 154 -68.12 -25.85 -4.22
C ASN A 154 -69.05 -26.96 -4.71
N VAL A 155 -68.57 -27.86 -5.59
CA VAL A 155 -69.36 -29.00 -6.06
C VAL A 155 -69.74 -29.95 -4.92
N ASN A 156 -68.83 -30.21 -3.99
CA ASN A 156 -69.11 -31.04 -2.82
C ASN A 156 -70.17 -30.39 -1.92
N LEU A 157 -70.07 -29.07 -1.67
CA LEU A 157 -71.08 -28.33 -0.93
C LEU A 157 -72.46 -28.38 -1.61
N GLU A 158 -72.51 -28.23 -2.94
CA GLU A 158 -73.75 -28.37 -3.70
C GLU A 158 -74.36 -29.78 -3.59
N LEU A 159 -73.54 -30.83 -3.68
CA LEU A 159 -73.97 -32.21 -3.51
C LEU A 159 -74.49 -32.48 -2.09
N GLN A 160 -73.80 -31.99 -1.07
CA GLN A 160 -74.24 -32.07 0.32
C GLN A 160 -75.60 -31.39 0.51
N ASN A 161 -75.77 -30.18 -0.03
CA ASN A 161 -77.04 -29.46 0.04
C ASN A 161 -78.17 -30.21 -0.69
N LYS A 162 -77.92 -30.73 -1.90
CA LYS A 162 -78.90 -31.55 -2.63
C LYS A 162 -79.31 -32.79 -1.85
N TYR A 163 -78.33 -33.50 -1.27
CA TYR A 163 -78.58 -34.67 -0.42
C TYR A 163 -79.39 -34.31 0.82
N GLU A 164 -79.11 -33.19 1.50
CA GLU A 164 -79.92 -32.75 2.63
C GLU A 164 -81.37 -32.46 2.26
N VAL A 165 -81.61 -31.79 1.12
CA VAL A 165 -82.95 -31.51 0.62
C VAL A 165 -83.70 -32.80 0.31
N GLU A 166 -83.04 -33.73 -0.39
CA GLU A 166 -83.62 -35.04 -0.72
C GLU A 166 -83.93 -35.85 0.53
N LYS A 167 -83.05 -35.85 1.53
CA LYS A 167 -83.29 -36.47 2.84
C LYS A 167 -84.50 -35.86 3.55
N ARG A 168 -84.65 -34.53 3.53
CA ARG A 168 -85.82 -33.84 4.11
C ARG A 168 -87.11 -34.18 3.34
N ARG A 169 -87.05 -34.26 2.02
CA ARG A 169 -88.17 -34.68 1.16
C ARG A 169 -88.60 -36.12 1.46
N MET A 170 -87.66 -37.07 1.49
CA MET A 170 -87.95 -38.46 1.86
C MET A 170 -88.52 -38.56 3.28
N ALA A 171 -88.03 -37.77 4.24
CA ALA A 171 -88.59 -37.73 5.58
C ALA A 171 -90.04 -37.22 5.60
N HIS A 172 -90.37 -36.25 4.75
CA HIS A 172 -91.74 -35.76 4.56
C HIS A 172 -92.64 -36.82 3.93
N GLU A 173 -92.20 -37.46 2.84
CA GLU A 173 -92.93 -38.56 2.18
C GLU A 173 -93.18 -39.73 3.15
N ILE A 174 -92.19 -40.10 3.97
CA ILE A 174 -92.37 -41.09 5.05
C ILE A 174 -93.43 -40.62 6.07
N SER A 175 -93.44 -39.34 6.42
CA SER A 175 -94.42 -38.76 7.34
C SER A 175 -95.83 -38.77 6.76
N GLU A 176 -95.99 -38.47 5.46
CA GLU A 176 -97.26 -38.55 4.73
C GLU A 176 -97.75 -39.99 4.60
N LEU A 177 -96.87 -40.93 4.25
CA LEU A 177 -97.24 -42.35 4.19
C LEU A 177 -97.64 -42.89 5.57
N LYS A 178 -96.93 -42.48 6.63
CA LYS A 178 -97.32 -42.80 8.02
C LYS A 178 -98.69 -42.22 8.37
N SER A 179 -98.96 -40.96 8.01
CA SER A 179 -100.27 -40.35 8.27
C SER A 179 -101.37 -41.06 7.49
N LEU A 180 -101.19 -41.36 6.21
CA LEU A 180 -102.13 -42.14 5.39
C LEU A 180 -102.41 -43.53 5.97
N ILE A 181 -101.37 -44.24 6.44
CA ILE A 181 -101.54 -45.54 7.11
C ILE A 181 -102.37 -45.38 8.39
N LEU A 182 -102.08 -44.37 9.22
CA LEU A 182 -102.84 -44.08 10.43
C LEU A 182 -104.32 -43.77 10.12
N HIS A 183 -104.59 -43.00 9.06
CA HIS A 183 -105.94 -42.68 8.60
C HIS A 183 -106.67 -43.93 8.07
N SER A 184 -106.01 -44.76 7.27
CA SER A 184 -106.58 -45.99 6.69
C SER A 184 -106.96 -47.05 7.74
N ARG A 185 -106.33 -47.01 8.92
CA ARG A 185 -106.59 -47.94 10.03
C ARG A 185 -107.56 -47.41 11.07
N GLY A 186 -108.17 -46.23 10.86
CA GLY A 186 -109.13 -45.63 11.80
C GLY A 186 -108.53 -45.31 13.17
N LEU A 187 -107.21 -45.13 13.25
CA LEU A 187 -106.53 -44.85 14.52
C LEU A 187 -106.49 -43.33 14.72
N SER A 188 -107.33 -42.86 15.65
CA SER A 188 -107.45 -41.46 16.07
C SER A 188 -106.10 -40.85 16.43
N THR A 189 -105.83 -39.68 15.83
CA THR A 189 -104.67 -38.83 16.11
C THR A 189 -104.84 -38.11 17.45
N THR A 190 -104.50 -38.77 18.55
CA THR A 190 -104.22 -38.10 19.83
C THR A 190 -103.01 -38.74 20.49
N ILE A 191 -101.81 -38.40 20.01
CA ILE A 191 -100.61 -38.49 20.84
C ILE A 191 -100.24 -37.06 21.21
N SER A 192 -100.79 -36.63 22.34
CA SER A 192 -100.21 -35.59 23.17
C SER A 192 -98.76 -35.99 23.47
N TYR A 193 -97.79 -35.26 22.93
CA TYR A 193 -96.48 -35.22 23.57
C TYR A 193 -96.63 -34.35 24.81
N GLY A 194 -97.04 -35.00 25.90
CA GLY A 194 -96.78 -34.52 27.24
C GLY A 194 -95.27 -34.34 27.39
N GLY A 195 -94.86 -33.15 27.81
CA GLY A 195 -93.54 -33.00 28.42
C GLY A 195 -93.49 -33.78 29.73
N PRO A 196 -92.31 -34.30 30.09
CA PRO A 196 -91.98 -34.46 31.49
C PRO A 196 -90.68 -33.72 31.84
N LEU A 197 -90.86 -32.80 32.80
CA LEU A 197 -90.09 -32.62 34.02
C LEU A 197 -88.56 -32.81 34.01
N ASN A 198 -87.93 -31.73 34.47
CA ASN A 198 -86.59 -31.58 35.04
C ASN A 198 -86.06 -32.74 35.91
N MET A 199 -84.73 -32.86 35.85
CA MET A 199 -83.79 -33.28 36.91
C MET A 199 -83.67 -34.77 37.27
N GLY A 200 -82.56 -35.37 36.82
CA GLY A 200 -81.96 -36.58 37.39
C GLY A 200 -80.50 -36.70 36.96
N LYS A 201 -79.59 -36.77 37.94
CA LYS A 201 -78.13 -36.80 37.81
C LYS A 201 -77.59 -38.16 37.30
N LEU A 202 -76.46 -38.09 36.58
CA LEU A 202 -75.35 -39.06 36.39
C LEU A 202 -75.61 -40.30 35.47
N PRO A 203 -74.61 -40.86 34.76
CA PRO A 203 -73.15 -40.82 35.01
C PRO A 203 -72.23 -40.47 33.81
N ASN A 204 -70.97 -40.19 34.16
CA ASN A 204 -69.76 -40.26 33.32
C ASN A 204 -69.74 -41.46 32.36
N ARG A 205 -69.52 -41.24 31.04
CA ARG A 205 -68.41 -41.82 30.24
C ARG A 205 -68.46 -41.38 28.76
N PRO A 206 -67.36 -41.55 28.01
CA PRO A 206 -66.52 -40.46 27.51
C PRO A 206 -66.98 -39.90 26.16
N ARG A 207 -66.88 -38.58 26.00
CA ARG A 207 -66.78 -37.97 24.67
C ARG A 207 -65.47 -38.41 24.05
N SER A 208 -65.54 -39.21 22.99
CA SER A 208 -64.47 -39.30 22.01
C SER A 208 -64.20 -37.89 21.50
N LYS A 209 -63.02 -37.35 21.85
CA LYS A 209 -62.47 -36.16 21.22
C LYS A 209 -62.18 -36.52 19.77
N GLU A 210 -63.12 -36.23 18.87
CA GLU A 210 -62.73 -35.94 17.50
C GLU A 210 -62.13 -34.53 17.52
N PRO A 211 -60.84 -34.36 17.19
CA PRO A 211 -60.22 -33.05 17.17
C PRO A 211 -60.82 -32.25 16.02
N GLU A 212 -61.27 -31.03 16.32
CA GLU A 212 -61.44 -29.98 15.33
C GLU A 212 -60.10 -29.81 14.59
N VAL A 213 -60.06 -30.29 13.35
CA VAL A 213 -58.90 -30.12 12.47
C VAL A 213 -58.89 -28.68 12.00
N ASN A 214 -58.03 -27.89 12.65
CA ASN A 214 -57.70 -26.54 12.24
C ASN A 214 -57.13 -26.56 10.80
N PRO A 215 -57.74 -25.87 9.81
CA PRO A 215 -57.33 -25.96 8.40
C PRO A 215 -56.00 -25.26 8.08
N HIS A 216 -55.23 -24.84 9.08
CA HIS A 216 -53.89 -24.25 8.94
C HIS A 216 -52.75 -25.14 9.42
N ILE A 217 -52.99 -26.41 9.76
CA ILE A 217 -51.91 -27.35 10.10
C ILE A 217 -51.66 -28.26 8.90
N VAL A 218 -50.62 -27.92 8.13
CA VAL A 218 -50.03 -28.80 7.12
C VAL A 218 -49.26 -29.91 7.85
N HIS A 219 -49.85 -31.11 7.94
CA HIS A 219 -49.11 -32.31 8.31
C HIS A 219 -48.43 -32.90 7.07
N TYR A 220 -47.15 -33.29 7.22
CA TYR A 220 -46.20 -33.74 6.18
C TYR A 220 -45.51 -32.65 5.34
N ASN A 221 -44.94 -31.66 6.02
CA ASN A 221 -43.72 -31.05 5.52
C ASN A 221 -42.59 -31.47 6.48
N ASN A 222 -41.68 -32.33 6.02
CA ASN A 222 -40.35 -32.40 6.62
C ASN A 222 -39.60 -31.19 6.05
N PRO A 223 -39.34 -30.12 6.83
CA PRO A 223 -38.43 -29.09 6.37
C PRO A 223 -37.04 -29.71 6.27
N SER A 224 -36.47 -29.76 5.08
CA SER A 224 -35.10 -30.25 4.85
C SER A 224 -34.02 -29.36 5.49
N ILE A 225 -34.41 -28.25 6.13
CA ILE A 225 -33.50 -27.30 6.75
C ILE A 225 -34.17 -26.77 8.03
N ASN A 226 -33.66 -27.22 9.17
CA ASN A 226 -34.07 -26.79 10.51
C ASN A 226 -33.05 -25.73 10.97
N ASN A 227 -33.43 -24.45 10.98
CA ASN A 227 -32.54 -23.33 11.37
C ASN A 227 -32.97 -22.65 12.67
N VAL A 228 -33.77 -23.31 13.52
CA VAL A 228 -34.15 -22.77 14.82
C VAL A 228 -34.04 -23.90 15.85
N GLU A 229 -33.21 -23.64 16.86
CA GLU A 229 -32.80 -24.49 17.99
C GLU A 229 -31.59 -25.41 17.77
N PRO A 230 -30.47 -25.19 18.52
CA PRO A 230 -29.36 -26.12 18.53
C PRO A 230 -29.82 -27.43 19.18
N GLN A 231 -29.50 -28.55 18.53
CA GLN A 231 -29.75 -29.89 19.04
C GLN A 231 -29.30 -30.02 20.51
N ILE A 232 -30.27 -30.22 21.40
CA ILE A 232 -29.98 -30.82 22.70
C ILE A 232 -29.70 -32.30 22.42
N LEU A 233 -28.41 -32.62 22.31
CA LEU A 233 -27.92 -33.98 22.36
C LEU A 233 -28.26 -34.57 23.73
N THR A 234 -28.73 -35.81 23.69
CA THR A 234 -28.95 -36.70 24.83
C THR A 234 -27.81 -36.68 25.85
N PRO A 235 -28.10 -36.95 27.14
CA PRO A 235 -27.14 -36.86 28.23
C PRO A 235 -26.08 -37.96 28.06
N GLY A 236 -24.90 -37.55 27.62
CA GLY A 236 -23.78 -38.43 27.29
C GLY A 236 -22.64 -37.76 26.50
N ALA A 237 -22.83 -36.55 25.98
CA ALA A 237 -21.84 -35.81 25.16
C ALA A 237 -21.34 -34.50 25.82
N SER A 238 -21.09 -34.52 27.13
CA SER A 238 -20.61 -33.34 27.88
C SER A 238 -19.24 -32.84 27.40
N GLU A 239 -18.40 -33.71 26.85
CA GLU A 239 -17.02 -33.36 26.46
C GLU A 239 -16.95 -32.61 25.13
N SER A 240 -17.79 -32.94 24.14
CA SER A 240 -17.77 -32.26 22.83
C SER A 240 -18.36 -30.85 22.89
N SER A 241 -19.34 -30.60 23.77
CA SER A 241 -19.89 -29.25 23.96
C SER A 241 -18.93 -28.33 24.73
N GLU A 242 -18.12 -28.85 25.66
CA GLU A 242 -17.09 -28.06 26.32
C GLU A 242 -15.91 -27.79 25.40
N MET A 243 -15.51 -28.75 24.57
CA MET A 243 -14.41 -28.58 23.62
C MET A 243 -14.74 -27.51 22.57
N VAL A 244 -15.95 -27.52 22.00
CA VAL A 244 -16.40 -26.49 21.05
C VAL A 244 -16.51 -25.11 21.70
N LYS A 245 -16.92 -25.03 22.97
CA LYS A 245 -16.92 -23.77 23.73
C LYS A 245 -15.51 -23.26 23.99
N ARG A 246 -14.57 -24.13 24.37
CA ARG A 246 -13.15 -23.77 24.56
C ARG A 246 -12.48 -23.35 23.26
N GLU A 247 -12.80 -24.00 22.13
CA GLU A 247 -12.31 -23.60 20.81
C GLU A 247 -12.90 -22.25 20.39
N TYR A 248 -14.19 -22.01 20.64
CA TYR A 248 -14.83 -20.72 20.37
C TYR A 248 -14.27 -19.60 21.26
N GLU A 249 -14.03 -19.86 22.55
CA GLU A 249 -13.35 -18.94 23.46
C GLU A 249 -11.89 -18.70 23.04
N GLY A 250 -11.19 -19.73 22.55
CA GLY A 250 -9.85 -19.61 21.97
C GLY A 250 -9.83 -18.74 20.70
N ILE A 251 -10.81 -18.90 19.81
CA ILE A 251 -10.97 -18.07 18.61
C ILE A 251 -11.36 -16.63 18.99
N ALA A 252 -12.26 -16.46 19.95
CA ALA A 252 -12.70 -15.14 20.41
C ALA A 252 -11.57 -14.35 21.08
N THR A 253 -10.74 -15.02 21.89
CA THR A 253 -9.55 -14.40 22.51
C THR A 253 -8.49 -14.03 21.47
N GLN A 254 -8.24 -14.89 20.48
CA GLN A 254 -7.34 -14.57 19.36
C GLN A 254 -7.88 -13.41 18.50
N LEU A 255 -9.19 -13.36 18.24
CA LEU A 255 -9.81 -12.26 17.53
C LEU A 255 -9.75 -10.95 18.31
N LEU A 256 -9.95 -10.99 19.63
CA LEU A 256 -9.85 -9.83 20.50
C LEU A 256 -8.41 -9.29 20.52
N GLU A 257 -7.42 -10.17 20.65
CA GLU A 257 -6.00 -9.80 20.58
C GLU A 257 -5.64 -9.21 19.20
N LEU A 258 -6.20 -9.76 18.12
CA LEU A 258 -6.00 -9.24 16.76
C LEU A 258 -6.67 -7.87 16.58
N ILE A 259 -7.86 -7.66 17.14
CA ILE A 259 -8.55 -6.36 17.14
C ILE A 259 -7.74 -5.34 17.93
N GLU A 260 -7.25 -5.67 19.13
CA GLU A 260 -6.40 -4.78 19.94
C GLU A 260 -5.09 -4.44 19.22
N ARG A 261 -4.46 -5.41 18.54
CA ARG A 261 -3.28 -5.15 17.71
C ARG A 261 -3.60 -4.22 16.55
N LEU A 262 -4.72 -4.41 15.85
CA LEU A 262 -5.14 -3.53 14.76
C LEU A 262 -5.49 -2.12 15.25
N MET A 263 -6.13 -1.98 16.41
CA MET A 263 -6.41 -0.69 17.03
C MET A 263 -5.12 0.06 17.39
N ASN A 264 -4.14 -0.65 17.97
CA ASN A 264 -2.84 -0.08 18.28
C ASN A 264 -2.09 0.36 17.01
N GLU A 265 -2.07 -0.47 15.96
CA GLU A 265 -1.43 -0.11 14.69
C GLU A 265 -2.12 1.06 13.98
N ASN A 266 -3.45 1.13 14.02
CA ASN A 266 -4.20 2.29 13.53
C ASN A 266 -3.82 3.58 14.30
N CYS A 267 -3.69 3.50 15.63
CA CYS A 267 -3.24 4.63 16.45
C CYS A 267 -1.80 5.06 16.12
N LYS A 268 -0.88 4.12 15.92
CA LYS A 268 0.49 4.41 15.50
C LYS A 268 0.52 5.09 14.12
N PHE A 269 -0.29 4.61 13.19
CA PHE A 269 -0.43 5.22 11.86
C PHE A 269 -0.99 6.65 11.94
N ALA A 270 -1.99 6.89 12.77
CA ALA A 270 -2.56 8.22 12.99
C ALA A 270 -1.51 9.20 13.55
N ARG A 271 -0.72 8.77 14.54
CA ARG A 271 0.35 9.58 15.13
C ARG A 271 1.48 9.86 14.14
N LEU A 272 1.89 8.85 13.37
CA LEU A 272 2.88 9.02 12.29
C LEU A 272 2.40 10.08 11.29
N THR A 273 1.16 9.95 10.84
CA THR A 273 0.55 10.87 9.89
C THR A 273 0.50 12.30 10.44
N HIS A 274 0.18 12.46 11.72
CA HIS A 274 0.17 13.76 12.39
C HIS A 274 1.56 14.39 12.49
N GLU A 275 2.59 13.62 12.89
CA GLU A 275 3.97 14.13 12.99
C GLU A 275 4.55 14.48 11.61
N ILE A 276 4.23 13.72 10.56
CA ILE A 276 4.62 14.04 9.19
C ILE A 276 3.95 15.34 8.71
N THR A 277 2.65 15.48 8.96
CA THR A 277 1.89 16.69 8.61
C THR A 277 2.48 17.91 9.31
N ARG A 278 2.79 17.79 10.61
CA ARG A 278 3.43 18.86 11.39
C ARG A 278 4.81 19.21 10.87
N TYR A 279 5.61 18.23 10.48
CA TYR A 279 6.93 18.46 9.89
C TYR A 279 6.81 19.23 8.56
N MET A 280 5.91 18.82 7.68
CA MET A 280 5.66 19.51 6.41
C MET A 280 5.22 20.96 6.64
N GLU A 281 4.29 21.21 7.57
CA GLU A 281 3.86 22.58 7.90
C GLU A 281 5.02 23.45 8.45
N GLN A 282 5.90 22.89 9.27
CA GLN A 282 7.08 23.59 9.77
C GLN A 282 8.09 23.88 8.66
N MET A 283 8.25 22.95 7.72
CA MET A 283 9.12 23.11 6.56
C MET A 283 8.58 24.18 5.61
N ASP A 284 7.29 24.16 5.31
CA ASP A 284 6.62 25.16 4.48
C ASP A 284 6.77 26.57 5.05
N ALA A 285 6.63 26.70 6.38
CA ALA A 285 6.83 27.96 7.07
C ALA A 285 8.27 28.51 7.02
N SER A 286 9.25 27.69 6.63
CA SER A 286 10.65 28.09 6.41
C SER A 286 10.97 28.48 4.97
N ILE A 287 10.09 28.12 4.01
CA ILE A 287 10.30 28.30 2.57
C ILE A 287 9.59 29.59 2.06
N THR A 288 9.18 30.50 2.95
CA THR A 288 8.58 31.76 2.52
C THR A 288 9.63 32.71 1.90
N PRO A 289 9.30 33.45 0.83
CA PRO A 289 10.25 34.29 0.09
C PRO A 289 10.90 35.39 0.95
N GLU A 290 10.19 35.86 1.98
CA GLU A 290 10.70 36.84 2.95
C GLU A 290 11.83 36.24 3.81
N LYS A 291 11.62 35.05 4.38
CA LYS A 291 12.61 34.38 5.24
C LYS A 291 13.83 33.89 4.48
N VAL A 292 13.63 33.35 3.27
CA VAL A 292 14.73 32.89 2.41
C VAL A 292 15.65 34.06 2.02
N ARG A 293 15.11 35.26 1.85
CA ARG A 293 15.89 36.49 1.59
C ARG A 293 16.61 37.01 2.82
N GLU A 294 15.98 36.94 4.00
CA GLU A 294 16.58 37.38 5.27
C GLU A 294 17.72 36.45 5.72
N GLU A 295 17.59 35.14 5.53
CA GLU A 295 18.53 34.12 6.03
C GLU A 295 19.59 33.67 5.00
N ASN A 296 19.63 34.26 3.79
CA ASN A 296 20.47 33.84 2.66
C ASN A 296 20.28 32.36 2.26
N GLY A 297 19.05 31.87 2.34
CA GLY A 297 18.68 30.49 2.03
C GLY A 297 17.64 29.93 3.00
N PRO A 298 16.96 28.82 2.65
CA PRO A 298 16.01 28.17 3.54
C PRO A 298 16.74 27.43 4.68
N SER A 299 16.41 27.76 5.93
CA SER A 299 16.81 26.96 7.10
C SER A 299 15.92 25.73 7.23
N LEU A 300 16.32 24.64 6.56
CA LEU A 300 15.57 23.39 6.54
C LEU A 300 15.70 22.65 7.87
N ILE A 301 14.56 22.37 8.50
CA ILE A 301 14.51 21.59 9.74
C ILE A 301 14.86 20.14 9.42
N ASN A 302 15.82 19.59 10.18
CA ASN A 302 16.21 18.19 10.05
C ASN A 302 15.05 17.27 10.51
N PRO A 303 14.61 16.32 9.68
CA PRO A 303 13.50 15.42 10.01
C PRO A 303 13.76 14.59 11.29
N VAL A 304 15.02 14.33 11.64
CA VAL A 304 15.41 13.58 12.85
C VAL A 304 15.05 14.34 14.14
N HIS A 305 15.02 15.68 14.09
CA HIS A 305 14.66 16.51 15.24
C HIS A 305 13.16 16.81 15.31
N ALA A 306 12.47 16.76 14.19
CA ALA A 306 11.04 17.07 14.11
C ALA A 306 10.14 15.85 14.32
N ILE A 307 10.55 14.67 13.85
CA ILE A 307 9.72 13.45 13.92
C ILE A 307 10.09 12.65 15.16
N ASN A 308 9.21 12.65 16.15
CA ASN A 308 9.40 11.90 17.38
C ASN A 308 9.00 10.42 17.22
N THR A 309 9.96 9.56 16.87
CA THR A 309 9.73 8.11 16.72
C THR A 309 9.29 7.42 18.01
N LYS A 310 9.59 8.01 19.19
CA LYS A 310 9.17 7.47 20.49
C LYS A 310 7.70 7.76 20.79
N SER A 311 7.14 8.89 20.34
CA SER A 311 5.70 9.17 20.50
C SER A 311 4.85 8.31 19.56
N ILE A 312 5.38 8.02 18.37
CA ILE A 312 4.72 7.19 17.36
C ILE A 312 4.63 5.72 17.79
N SER A 313 5.68 5.18 18.43
CA SER A 313 5.75 3.77 18.81
C SER A 313 5.09 3.42 20.16
N ALA A 314 4.68 4.42 20.94
CA ALA A 314 4.05 4.21 22.23
C ALA A 314 2.65 3.60 22.09
N ASP A 315 2.41 2.48 22.75
CA ASP A 315 1.11 1.80 22.75
C ASP A 315 0.01 2.70 23.33
N SER A 316 -1.20 2.58 22.78
CA SER A 316 -2.29 3.52 23.02
C SER A 316 -3.61 2.80 23.14
N ASN A 317 -4.29 2.96 24.26
CA ASN A 317 -5.64 2.43 24.48
C ASN A 317 -6.72 3.35 23.87
N ALA A 318 -6.40 4.05 22.77
CA ALA A 318 -7.30 5.01 22.15
C ALA A 318 -8.17 4.32 21.09
N ASP A 319 -9.35 4.89 20.85
CA ASP A 319 -10.28 4.40 19.84
C ASP A 319 -9.69 4.47 18.42
N VAL A 320 -10.21 3.61 17.54
CA VAL A 320 -9.85 3.59 16.12
C VAL A 320 -10.10 4.96 15.50
N VAL A 321 -9.03 5.55 14.95
CA VAL A 321 -9.10 6.82 14.25
C VAL A 321 -9.54 6.55 12.80
N PRO A 322 -10.63 7.16 12.33
CA PRO A 322 -11.08 7.02 10.95
C PRO A 322 -10.02 7.51 9.96
N PHE A 323 -9.93 6.83 8.82
CA PHE A 323 -8.94 7.16 7.79
C PHE A 323 -9.12 8.59 7.27
N GLU A 324 -10.36 9.06 7.07
CA GLU A 324 -10.57 10.42 6.53
C GLU A 324 -10.03 11.51 7.46
N VAL A 325 -10.05 11.28 8.77
CA VAL A 325 -9.57 12.26 9.77
C VAL A 325 -8.04 12.40 9.73
N THR A 326 -7.34 11.34 9.33
CA THR A 326 -5.87 11.33 9.25
C THR A 326 -5.35 11.66 7.85
N SER A 327 -5.99 11.15 6.79
CA SER A 327 -5.50 11.31 5.42
C SER A 327 -5.75 12.71 4.84
N THR A 328 -6.90 13.32 5.14
CA THR A 328 -7.27 14.63 4.60
C THR A 328 -6.28 15.76 4.97
N PRO A 329 -5.88 15.94 6.25
CA PRO A 329 -4.90 16.97 6.61
C PRO A 329 -3.51 16.67 6.01
N LEU A 330 -3.09 15.41 5.95
CA LEU A 330 -1.83 15.02 5.33
C LEU A 330 -1.80 15.38 3.84
N LEU A 331 -2.85 15.03 3.09
CA LEU A 331 -2.93 15.34 1.66
C LEU A 331 -2.95 16.85 1.40
N LYS A 332 -3.66 17.61 2.24
CA LYS A 332 -3.68 19.08 2.16
C LYS A 332 -2.32 19.68 2.47
N SER A 333 -1.59 19.13 3.43
CA SER A 333 -0.23 19.57 3.77
C SER A 333 0.76 19.20 2.66
N LEU A 334 0.66 18.01 2.07
CA LEU A 334 1.47 17.61 0.90
C LEU A 334 1.28 18.56 -0.30
N TYR A 335 0.04 18.96 -0.58
CA TYR A 335 -0.24 19.90 -1.66
C TYR A 335 0.40 21.27 -1.40
N ARG A 336 0.30 21.79 -0.18
CA ARG A 336 0.98 23.04 0.23
C ARG A 336 2.50 22.91 0.19
N HIS A 337 3.01 21.75 0.58
CA HIS A 337 4.44 21.46 0.56
C HIS A 337 5.00 21.45 -0.86
N TYR A 338 4.25 20.88 -1.80
CA TYR A 338 4.58 20.96 -3.22
C TYR A 338 4.62 22.41 -3.72
N GLU A 339 3.63 23.25 -3.37
CA GLU A 339 3.62 24.67 -3.72
C GLU A 339 4.82 25.43 -3.10
N ALA A 340 5.16 25.15 -1.85
CA ALA A 340 6.31 25.74 -1.17
C ALA A 340 7.63 25.35 -1.86
N ILE A 341 7.83 24.07 -2.18
CA ILE A 341 9.02 23.62 -2.92
C ILE A 341 9.06 24.25 -4.32
N SER A 342 7.93 24.33 -5.02
CA SER A 342 7.86 24.98 -6.34
C SER A 342 8.33 26.43 -6.25
N THR A 343 7.85 27.18 -5.26
CA THR A 343 8.30 28.58 -5.07
C THR A 343 9.78 28.67 -4.70
N LEU A 344 10.34 27.73 -3.95
CA LEU A 344 11.78 27.65 -3.69
C LEU A 344 12.58 27.44 -4.98
N VAL A 345 12.12 26.53 -5.84
CA VAL A 345 12.76 26.24 -7.13
C VAL A 345 12.69 27.47 -8.03
N ASP A 346 11.53 28.13 -8.11
CA ASP A 346 11.38 29.35 -8.90
C ASP A 346 12.29 30.48 -8.39
N MET A 347 12.46 30.62 -7.07
CA MET A 347 13.41 31.57 -6.48
C MET A 347 14.87 31.21 -6.77
N ALA A 348 15.23 29.93 -6.71
CA ALA A 348 16.58 29.47 -7.04
C ALA A 348 16.90 29.71 -8.52
N VAL A 349 15.95 29.42 -9.41
CA VAL A 349 16.07 29.72 -10.84
C VAL A 349 16.20 31.23 -11.05
N ALA A 350 15.32 32.06 -10.48
CA ALA A 350 15.43 33.52 -10.61
C ALA A 350 16.81 34.07 -10.13
N ASN A 351 17.32 33.58 -9.00
CA ASN A 351 18.64 33.98 -8.48
C ASN A 351 19.81 33.49 -9.34
N THR A 352 19.70 32.35 -10.03
CA THR A 352 20.74 31.91 -10.98
C THR A 352 20.82 32.82 -12.20
N TRP A 353 19.68 33.29 -12.70
CA TRP A 353 19.61 34.18 -13.86
C TRP A 353 20.12 35.59 -13.52
N GLU A 354 19.85 36.11 -12.33
CA GLU A 354 20.43 37.38 -11.85
C GLU A 354 21.95 37.28 -11.67
N ASN A 355 22.46 36.17 -11.14
CA ASN A 355 23.89 35.96 -10.95
C ASN A 355 24.66 35.77 -12.27
N GLU A 356 24.07 35.11 -13.27
CA GLU A 356 24.66 35.03 -14.63
C GLU A 356 24.71 36.39 -15.32
N ALA A 357 23.63 37.18 -15.23
CA ALA A 357 23.59 38.54 -15.79
C ALA A 357 24.62 39.48 -15.14
N LEU A 358 24.81 39.39 -13.82
CA LEU A 358 25.84 40.14 -13.09
C LEU A 358 27.26 39.65 -13.42
N GLY A 359 27.43 38.33 -13.60
CA GLY A 359 28.70 37.71 -13.98
C GLY A 359 29.16 38.10 -15.38
N GLU A 360 28.25 38.14 -16.36
CA GLU A 360 28.54 38.62 -17.72
C GLU A 360 28.94 40.09 -17.75
N ARG A 361 28.23 40.94 -16.98
CA ARG A 361 28.51 42.39 -16.95
C ARG A 361 29.89 42.67 -16.39
N ARG A 362 30.28 42.01 -15.29
CA ARG A 362 31.64 42.10 -14.72
C ARG A 362 32.73 41.61 -15.68
N LYS A 363 32.46 40.56 -16.47
CA LYS A 363 33.40 40.06 -17.48
C LYS A 363 33.59 41.07 -18.62
N ARG A 364 32.53 41.72 -19.10
CA ARG A 364 32.63 42.76 -20.13
C ARG A 364 33.40 43.99 -19.64
N ASP A 365 33.12 44.45 -18.42
CA ASP A 365 33.81 45.61 -17.83
C ASP A 365 35.31 45.33 -17.66
N LYS A 366 35.67 44.12 -17.21
CA LYS A 366 37.08 43.70 -17.08
C LYS A 366 37.77 43.55 -18.44
N LEU A 367 37.06 43.10 -19.46
CA LEU A 367 37.58 42.96 -20.83
C LEU A 367 37.84 44.34 -21.47
N HIS A 368 36.98 45.33 -21.21
CA HIS A 368 37.19 46.71 -21.66
C HIS A 368 38.43 47.34 -21.01
N LEU A 369 38.59 47.17 -19.69
CA LEU A 369 39.79 47.60 -18.96
C LEU A 369 41.08 47.00 -19.54
N LEU A 370 41.09 45.69 -19.80
CA LEU A 370 42.25 45.02 -20.39
C LEU A 370 42.54 45.48 -21.83
N GLN A 371 41.50 45.82 -22.60
CA GLN A 371 41.68 46.38 -23.94
C GLN A 371 42.31 47.78 -23.90
N ASP A 372 41.92 48.61 -22.96
CA ASP A 372 42.47 49.97 -22.81
C ASP A 372 43.92 49.92 -22.29
N GLU A 373 44.22 49.04 -21.33
CA GLU A 373 45.60 48.80 -20.87
C GLU A 373 46.50 48.30 -22.01
N ASN A 374 46.01 47.38 -22.84
CA ASN A 374 46.77 46.84 -23.98
C ASN A 374 47.02 47.92 -25.05
N LYS A 375 46.03 48.79 -25.33
CA LYS A 375 46.25 49.96 -26.20
C LYS A 375 47.33 50.87 -25.66
N LEU A 376 47.31 51.17 -24.36
CA LEU A 376 48.27 52.07 -23.72
C LEU A 376 49.69 51.48 -23.69
N LEU A 377 49.82 50.17 -23.48
CA LEU A 377 51.08 49.43 -23.62
C LEU A 377 51.60 49.45 -25.06
N SER A 378 50.72 49.26 -26.04
CA SER A 378 51.10 49.26 -27.45
C SER A 378 51.60 50.63 -27.93
N SER A 379 50.97 51.72 -27.47
CA SER A 379 51.43 53.08 -27.78
C SER A 379 52.76 53.39 -27.09
N SER A 380 52.91 53.00 -25.82
CA SER A 380 54.17 53.11 -25.08
C SER A 380 55.33 52.38 -25.77
N LEU A 381 55.09 51.16 -26.26
CA LEU A 381 56.10 50.40 -27.01
C LEU A 381 56.46 51.06 -28.34
N GLN A 382 55.48 51.60 -29.07
CA GLN A 382 55.74 52.35 -30.31
C GLN A 382 56.55 53.62 -30.06
N GLU A 383 56.29 54.34 -28.98
CA GLU A 383 57.06 55.51 -28.56
C GLU A 383 58.50 55.12 -28.18
N ALA A 384 58.68 54.03 -27.42
CA ALA A 384 60.00 53.53 -27.07
C ALA A 384 60.81 53.09 -28.31
N LEU A 385 60.16 52.47 -29.29
CA LEU A 385 60.79 52.11 -30.56
C LEU A 385 61.20 53.35 -31.38
N LYS A 386 60.34 54.38 -31.45
CA LYS A 386 60.68 55.65 -32.11
C LYS A 386 61.87 56.33 -31.44
N ALA A 387 61.89 56.39 -30.10
CA ALA A 387 63.00 56.95 -29.35
C ALA A 387 64.31 56.19 -29.63
N LEU A 388 64.26 54.85 -29.69
CA LEU A 388 65.43 54.02 -30.06
C LEU A 388 65.92 54.29 -31.47
N GLU A 389 65.02 54.47 -32.43
CA GLU A 389 65.37 54.84 -33.81
C GLU A 389 66.00 56.23 -33.90
N GLU A 390 65.48 57.21 -33.16
CA GLU A 390 66.03 58.56 -33.07
C GLU A 390 67.43 58.55 -32.46
N TRP A 391 67.64 57.81 -31.36
CA TRP A 391 68.95 57.59 -30.76
C TRP A 391 69.93 56.94 -31.74
N ARG A 392 69.47 55.95 -32.52
CA ARG A 392 70.30 55.28 -33.53
C ARG A 392 70.68 56.23 -34.68
N LYS A 393 69.80 57.15 -35.06
CA LYS A 393 70.08 58.19 -36.06
C LYS A 393 71.09 59.21 -35.54
N LEU A 394 70.91 59.69 -34.31
CA LEU A 394 71.84 60.63 -33.65
C LEU A 394 73.25 60.04 -33.52
N ARG A 395 73.36 58.76 -33.16
CA ARG A 395 74.65 58.07 -33.07
C ARG A 395 75.37 57.95 -34.43
N LYS A 396 74.63 57.81 -35.53
CA LYS A 396 75.20 57.75 -36.89
C LYS A 396 75.64 59.10 -37.44
N THR A 397 75.20 60.21 -36.83
CA THR A 397 75.57 61.58 -37.25
C THR A 397 76.75 62.15 -36.45
N THR A 398 77.19 61.46 -35.40
CA THR A 398 78.30 61.85 -34.52
C THR A 398 79.59 61.08 -34.75
N ASP A 399 79.59 60.14 -35.72
CA ASP A 399 80.78 59.53 -36.33
C ASP A 399 80.94 60.13 -37.74
#